data_AF-A0A8T7FSH7-F1
#
_entry.id   AF-A0A8T7FSH7-F1
#
_cell.length_a   1.000
_cell.length_b   1.000
_cell.length_c   1.000
_cell.angle_alpha   90.00
_cell.angle_beta   90.00
_cell.angle_gamma   90.00
#
_symmetry.space_group_name_H-M   'P 1'
#
loop_
_entity.id
_entity.type
_entity.pdbx_description
1 polymer ?
#
loop_
_entity_poly.entity_id
_entity_poly.type
_entity_poly.pdbx_seq_one_letter_code
_entity_poly.pdbx_strand_id
1 'polypeptide(L)'
;MDKSLHEHLHSICRRLPSDFQPYGERERNGGPDCSVGCKHFLQLPGDLGMDWGVCLNPASPRAGLLTFEHQGCKQFEYDEDESEMDEE
;
A
#
# COMPACT_ATOMS: atom_id res chain seq x y z
N MET A 1 4.08 25.27 -12.43
CA MET A 1 4.10 24.61 -11.11
C MET A 1 4.42 23.17 -11.39
N ASP A 2 5.65 22.77 -11.10
CA ASP A 2 6.05 21.37 -11.16
C ASP A 2 5.33 20.67 -10.00
N LYS A 3 4.36 19.81 -10.31
CA LYS A 3 3.67 19.01 -9.30
C LYS A 3 4.69 18.05 -8.72
N SER A 4 4.76 17.88 -7.41
CA SER A 4 5.68 16.89 -6.84
C SER A 4 5.36 15.51 -7.43
N LEU A 5 6.37 14.65 -7.57
CA LEU A 5 6.14 13.32 -8.13
C LEU A 5 5.06 12.55 -7.35
N HIS A 6 4.95 12.75 -6.04
CA HIS A 6 3.87 12.21 -5.20
C HIS A 6 2.48 12.71 -5.66
N GLU A 7 2.31 14.00 -5.94
CA GLU A 7 1.04 14.55 -6.45
C GLU A 7 0.69 13.94 -7.82
N HIS A 8 1.69 13.75 -8.68
CA HIS A 8 1.48 13.11 -9.97
C HIS A 8 1.05 11.65 -9.80
N LEU A 9 1.73 10.87 -8.97
CA LEU A 9 1.40 9.48 -8.67
C LEU A 9 -0.01 9.36 -8.07
N HIS A 10 -0.39 10.23 -7.14
CA HIS A 10 -1.77 10.29 -6.63
C HIS A 10 -2.81 10.53 -7.72
N SER A 11 -2.49 11.38 -8.71
CA SER A 11 -3.43 11.69 -9.79
C SER A 11 -3.67 10.52 -10.75
N ILE A 12 -2.71 9.60 -10.89
CA ILE A 12 -2.81 8.45 -11.81
C ILE A 12 -3.10 7.13 -11.07
N CYS A 13 -2.91 7.09 -9.75
CA CYS A 13 -3.12 5.90 -8.94
C CYS A 13 -4.59 5.47 -8.99
N ARG A 14 -4.82 4.20 -9.32
CA ARG A 14 -6.16 3.65 -9.43
C ARG A 14 -6.81 3.53 -8.06
N ARG A 15 -8.03 4.07 -7.97
CA ARG A 15 -8.97 3.89 -6.85
C ARG A 15 -9.87 2.70 -7.13
N LEU A 16 -9.96 1.77 -6.19
CA LEU A 16 -10.82 0.59 -6.26
C LEU A 16 -11.84 0.63 -5.11
N PRO A 17 -13.07 0.10 -5.29
CA PRO A 17 -14.03 0.01 -4.19
C PRO A 17 -13.49 -0.75 -2.95
N SER A 18 -12.57 -1.70 -3.16
CA SER A 18 -11.90 -2.45 -2.11
C SER A 18 -10.88 -1.66 -1.28
N ASP A 19 -10.41 -0.52 -1.79
CA ASP A 19 -9.46 0.32 -1.07
C ASP A 19 -10.15 0.96 0.14
N PHE A 20 -9.35 1.29 1.15
CA PHE A 20 -9.84 2.03 2.30
C PHE A 20 -10.26 3.45 1.91
N GLN A 21 -11.29 3.96 2.56
CA GLN A 21 -11.63 5.38 2.51
C GLN A 21 -10.44 6.23 2.98
N PRO A 22 -10.16 7.39 2.35
CA PRO A 22 -10.95 8.05 1.29
C PRO A 22 -10.60 7.64 -0.14
N TYR A 23 -9.71 6.66 -0.32
CA TYR A 23 -9.22 6.24 -1.63
C TYR A 23 -10.12 5.22 -2.32
N GLY A 24 -10.97 4.52 -1.55
CA GLY A 24 -12.04 3.65 -2.03
C GLY A 24 -13.29 3.77 -1.16
N GLU A 25 -14.01 2.66 -1.02
CA GLU A 25 -15.30 2.62 -0.33
C GLU A 25 -15.24 1.81 0.97
N ARG A 26 -14.16 1.07 1.23
CA ARG A 26 -14.04 0.21 2.40
C ARG A 26 -13.70 1.01 3.65
N GLU A 27 -14.42 0.80 4.73
CA GLU A 27 -14.04 1.33 6.04
C GLU A 27 -12.79 0.62 6.60
N ARG A 28 -11.87 1.38 7.21
CA ARG A 28 -10.61 0.82 7.75
C ARG A 28 -10.81 0.02 9.03
N ASN A 29 -11.81 0.37 9.85
CA ASN A 29 -12.13 -0.27 11.14
C ASN A 29 -10.88 -0.61 12.00
N GLY A 30 -9.85 0.24 11.95
CA GLY A 30 -8.61 0.08 12.71
C GLY A 30 -7.62 -0.99 12.21
N GLY A 31 -7.88 -1.67 11.09
CA GLY A 31 -6.99 -2.70 10.55
C GLY A 31 -5.73 -2.15 9.86
N PRO A 32 -4.68 -2.98 9.66
CA PRO A 32 -3.46 -2.59 8.96
C PRO A 32 -3.69 -2.36 7.47
N ASP A 33 -2.84 -1.53 6.86
CA ASP A 33 -2.77 -1.35 5.41
C ASP A 33 -1.38 -1.75 4.90
N CYS A 34 -1.04 -1.42 3.66
CA CYS A 34 0.22 -1.85 3.06
C CYS A 34 1.46 -1.28 3.75
N SER A 35 1.36 -0.18 4.52
CA SER A 35 2.51 0.43 5.19
C SER A 35 2.98 -0.32 6.43
N VAL A 36 2.10 -1.12 7.02
CA VAL A 36 2.32 -1.76 8.32
C VAL A 36 2.70 -3.23 8.15
N GLY A 37 3.73 -3.49 7.33
CA GLY A 37 4.35 -4.83 7.23
C GLY A 37 3.55 -5.84 6.40
N CYS A 38 2.88 -5.42 5.32
CA CYS A 38 2.31 -6.38 4.37
C CYS A 38 3.44 -7.03 3.57
N LYS A 39 3.69 -8.33 3.73
CA LYS A 39 4.78 -9.05 3.00
C LYS A 39 4.66 -8.99 1.47
N HIS A 40 3.49 -8.64 0.97
CA HIS A 40 3.20 -8.55 -0.46
C HIS A 40 3.40 -7.14 -1.03
N PHE A 41 3.78 -6.15 -0.22
CA PHE A 41 3.95 -4.77 -0.65
C PHE A 41 5.40 -4.49 -1.03
N LEU A 42 5.67 -4.42 -2.33
CA LEU A 42 6.99 -4.06 -2.83
C LEU A 42 7.11 -2.54 -2.92
N GLN A 43 7.84 -1.93 -1.99
CA GLN A 43 8.11 -0.48 -2.00
C GLN A 43 8.84 -0.04 -3.29
N LEU A 44 8.52 1.16 -3.76
CA LEU A 44 9.29 1.79 -4.83
C LEU A 44 10.68 2.23 -4.31
N PRO A 45 11.71 2.31 -5.16
CA PRO A 45 13.03 2.75 -4.73
C PRO A 45 13.07 4.22 -4.28
N GLY A 46 13.97 4.52 -3.33
CA GLY A 46 14.24 5.88 -2.86
C GLY A 46 13.10 6.47 -2.02
N ASP A 47 12.98 7.79 -2.03
CA ASP A 47 12.01 8.51 -1.18
C ASP A 47 10.55 8.14 -1.47
N LEU A 48 10.25 7.60 -2.66
CA LEU A 48 8.91 7.12 -3.00
C LEU A 48 8.51 5.89 -2.17
N GLY A 49 9.46 5.08 -1.71
CA GLY A 49 9.19 3.86 -0.95
C GLY A 49 8.48 4.09 0.38
N MET A 50 8.51 5.33 0.89
CA MET A 50 7.79 5.71 2.10
C MET A 50 6.26 5.76 1.93
N ASP A 51 5.76 5.89 0.69
CA ASP A 51 4.33 6.08 0.40
C ASP A 51 3.82 5.09 -0.66
N TRP A 52 4.71 4.63 -1.55
CA TRP A 52 4.36 4.01 -2.82
C TRP A 52 5.03 2.66 -2.98
N GLY A 53 4.26 1.74 -3.57
CA GLY A 53 4.75 0.43 -3.95
C GLY A 53 3.87 -0.24 -4.98
N VAL A 54 4.11 -1.53 -5.17
CA VAL A 54 3.33 -2.42 -6.02
C VAL A 54 2.88 -3.61 -5.19
N CYS A 55 1.60 -3.98 -5.29
CA CYS A 55 1.09 -5.18 -4.62
C CYS A 55 1.45 -6.42 -5.45
N LEU A 56 2.19 -7.36 -4.85
CA LEU A 56 2.62 -8.60 -5.48
C LEU A 56 1.67 -9.78 -5.24
N ASN A 57 0.65 -9.63 -4.36
CA ASN A 57 -0.29 -10.71 -4.07
C ASN A 57 -1.24 -10.95 -5.25
N PRO A 58 -1.20 -12.10 -5.95
CA PRO A 58 -2.07 -12.38 -7.10
C PRO A 58 -3.57 -12.45 -6.74
N ALA A 59 -3.90 -12.70 -5.47
CA ALA A 59 -5.28 -12.72 -4.99
C ALA A 59 -5.80 -11.33 -4.62
N SER A 60 -4.92 -10.32 -4.53
CA SER A 60 -5.32 -8.96 -4.22
C SER A 60 -5.99 -8.30 -5.43
N PRO A 61 -7.06 -7.51 -5.22
CA PRO A 61 -7.61 -6.66 -6.27
C PRO A 61 -6.60 -5.62 -6.79
N ARG A 62 -5.51 -5.39 -6.06
CA ARG A 62 -4.42 -4.48 -6.44
C ARG A 62 -3.21 -5.16 -7.08
N ALA A 63 -3.25 -6.45 -7.39
CA ALA A 63 -2.13 -7.19 -7.96
C ALA A 63 -1.52 -6.45 -9.17
N GLY A 64 -0.22 -6.14 -9.09
CA GLY A 64 0.54 -5.46 -10.15
C GLY A 64 0.22 -3.97 -10.34
N LEU A 65 -0.60 -3.36 -9.48
CA LEU A 65 -0.93 -1.94 -9.56
C LEU A 65 0.01 -1.10 -8.69
N LEU A 66 0.35 0.11 -9.18
CA LEU A 66 0.84 1.19 -8.34
C LEU A 66 -0.13 1.36 -7.17
N THR A 67 0.39 1.34 -5.95
CA THR A 67 -0.38 1.32 -4.72
C THR A 67 0.16 2.37 -3.78
N PHE A 68 -0.71 3.28 -3.36
CA PHE A 68 -0.45 4.13 -2.21
C PHE A 68 -0.70 3.30 -0.95
N GLU A 69 0.21 3.38 0.02
CA GLU A 69 0.25 2.47 1.15
C GLU A 69 -1.08 2.39 1.95
N HIS A 70 -1.79 3.51 2.04
CA HIS A 70 -3.08 3.60 2.74
C HIS A 70 -4.29 3.07 1.98
N GLN A 71 -4.15 2.62 0.73
CA GLN A 71 -5.27 1.99 0.00
C GLN A 71 -5.59 0.61 0.56
N GLY A 72 -4.57 -0.22 0.82
CA GLY A 72 -4.71 -1.56 1.39
C GLY A 72 -5.67 -2.50 0.63
N CYS A 73 -5.84 -3.71 1.14
CA CYS A 73 -6.89 -4.64 0.67
C CYS A 73 -7.26 -5.64 1.79
N LYS A 74 -8.17 -6.58 1.51
CA LYS A 74 -8.52 -7.65 2.47
C LYS A 74 -7.53 -8.82 2.44
N GLN A 75 -6.72 -8.92 1.40
CA GLN A 75 -5.67 -9.93 1.21
C GLN A 75 -4.33 -9.47 1.81
N PHE A 76 -4.40 -8.58 2.80
CA PHE A 76 -3.26 -8.20 3.60
C PHE A 76 -2.78 -9.42 4.39
N GLU A 77 -1.47 -9.63 4.43
CA GLU A 77 -0.81 -10.66 5.22
C GLU A 77 0.44 -10.05 5.83
N TYR A 78 0.59 -10.18 7.16
CA TYR A 78 1.78 -9.69 7.86
C TYR A 78 3.03 -10.44 7.38
N ASP A 79 4.14 -9.71 7.32
CA ASP A 79 5.47 -10.30 7.29
C ASP A 79 5.83 -10.73 8.71
N GLU A 80 5.79 -12.03 8.97
CA GLU A 80 6.08 -12.59 10.30
C GLU A 80 7.59 -12.49 10.62
N ASP A 81 8.45 -12.43 9.59
CA ASP A 81 9.91 -12.43 9.73
C ASP A 81 10.49 -11.05 10.13
N GLU A 82 9.78 -9.94 9.89
CA GLU A 82 10.22 -8.58 10.31
C GLU A 82 9.92 -8.29 11.79
N SER A 83 9.06 -9.08 12.44
CA SER A 83 8.63 -8.85 13.83
C SER A 83 9.63 -9.33 14.89
N GLU A 84 10.62 -10.15 14.51
CA GLU A 84 11.66 -10.66 15.41
C GLU A 84 12.89 -9.73 15.51
N MET A 85 12.97 -8.68 14.68
CA MET A 85 14.12 -7.77 14.62
C MET A 85 14.05 -6.57 15.60
N ASP A 86 12.94 -6.40 16.32
CA ASP A 86 12.75 -5.33 17.32
C ASP A 86 13.11 -5.75 18.76
N GLU A 87 13.62 -6.97 18.97
CA GLU A 87 13.97 -7.52 20.31
C GLU A 87 15.48 -7.55 20.65
N GLU A 88 16.39 -6.98 19.85
CA GLU A 88 17.85 -6.88 20.18
C GLU A 88 18.38 -5.44 20.41
#